data_AF-A0AAF1A912-F1
#
_entry.id   AF-A0AAF1A912-F1
#
_cell.length_a   1.000
_cell.length_b   1.000
_cell.length_c   1.000
_cell.angle_alpha   90.00
_cell.angle_beta   90.00
_cell.angle_gamma   90.00
#
_symmetry.space_group_name_H-M   'P 1'
#
loop_
_entity.id
_entity.type
_entity.pdbx_description
1 polymer ?
#
loop_
_entity_poly.entity_id
_entity_poly.type
_entity_poly.pdbx_seq_one_letter_code
_entity_poly.pdbx_strand_id
1 'polypeptide(L)'
;MASGSHELATTRTDLDLPYGYALTSSGRISGVTEPGELSVHYPFSTKDLVALDVALKYGSRYAKARFAVFIGDLGADTAATAREILAKVPTPDNAVLFAVSPNQKAIEVVYGADVKGRGIETAAPLGISAALGSLRDGNLIDALVSAINVTSAAVSPR
;
A
#
# COMPACT_ATOMS: atom_id res chain seq x y z
N MET A 1 11.39 38.96 22.56
CA MET A 1 11.14 37.76 23.39
C MET A 1 9.68 37.37 23.21
N ALA A 2 9.36 36.50 22.26
CA ALA A 2 8.01 35.98 22.06
C ALA A 2 7.96 34.58 22.65
N SER A 3 7.27 34.43 23.77
CA SER A 3 6.99 33.15 24.41
C SER A 3 5.75 32.55 23.73
N GLY A 4 5.95 31.49 22.96
CA GLY A 4 4.89 30.59 22.52
C GLY A 4 5.11 29.26 23.22
N SER A 5 4.24 28.91 24.16
CA SER A 5 4.18 27.58 24.76
C SER A 5 3.66 26.59 23.71
N HIS A 6 4.57 26.00 22.93
CA HIS A 6 4.26 24.79 22.20
C HIS A 6 4.26 23.64 23.21
N GLU A 7 3.09 23.04 23.40
CA GLU A 7 2.95 21.76 24.08
C GLU A 7 3.77 20.73 23.31
N LEU A 8 4.98 20.45 23.80
CA LEU A 8 5.79 19.36 23.30
C LEU A 8 5.04 18.09 23.65
N ALA A 9 4.53 17.39 22.63
CA ALA A 9 4.03 16.03 22.79
C ALA A 9 5.19 15.18 23.35
N THR A 10 5.19 14.95 24.65
CA THR A 10 6.09 14.04 25.33
C THR A 10 5.66 12.62 24.95
N THR A 11 6.16 12.13 23.82
CA THR A 11 6.01 10.71 23.47
C THR A 11 6.71 9.89 24.55
N ARG A 12 5.89 9.13 25.27
CA ARG A 12 6.19 8.10 26.28
C ARG A 12 7.62 7.57 26.22
N THR A 13 8.27 7.60 27.38
CA THR A 13 9.66 7.21 27.64
C THR A 13 9.96 5.71 27.55
N ASP A 14 8.98 4.87 27.18
CA ASP A 14 9.12 3.40 27.14
C ASP A 14 8.70 2.84 25.76
N LEU A 15 9.47 3.13 24.72
CA LEU A 15 9.35 2.41 23.45
C LEU A 15 10.25 1.16 23.51
N ASP A 16 9.64 -0.02 23.41
CA ASP A 16 10.36 -1.27 23.22
C ASP A 16 10.90 -1.31 21.78
N LEU A 17 12.11 -0.76 21.60
CA LEU A 17 12.76 -0.67 20.30
C LEU A 17 13.70 -1.87 20.10
N PRO A 18 13.75 -2.44 18.88
CA PRO A 18 14.74 -3.47 18.58
C PRO A 18 16.16 -2.97 18.79
N TYR A 19 17.09 -3.90 19.02
CA TYR A 19 18.52 -3.57 19.10
C TYR A 19 18.97 -2.82 17.84
N GLY A 20 19.79 -1.77 18.04
CA GLY A 20 20.24 -0.89 16.95
C GLY A 20 19.25 0.22 16.58
N TYR A 21 18.16 0.43 17.32
CA TYR A 21 17.21 1.52 17.10
C TYR A 21 17.21 2.53 18.27
N ALA A 22 17.01 3.81 17.94
CA ALA A 22 16.89 4.89 18.92
C ALA A 22 15.83 5.93 18.51
N LEU A 23 15.10 6.45 19.49
CA LEU A 23 14.23 7.62 19.32
C LEU A 23 15.08 8.90 19.35
N THR A 24 15.02 9.68 18.27
CA THR A 24 15.73 10.96 18.19
C THR A 24 14.92 12.11 18.80
N SER A 25 15.56 13.25 19.06
CA SER A 25 14.94 14.44 19.66
C SER A 25 13.76 15.01 18.87
N SER A 26 13.66 14.71 17.57
CA SER A 26 12.53 15.14 16.72
C SER A 26 11.36 14.15 16.71
N GLY A 27 11.43 13.05 17.47
CA GLY A 27 10.44 11.97 17.42
C GLY A 27 10.63 10.96 16.27
N ARG A 28 11.67 11.12 15.43
CA ARG A 28 12.01 10.14 14.38
C ARG A 28 12.70 8.93 15.03
N ILE A 29 12.33 7.72 14.62
CA ILE A 29 13.05 6.49 14.95
C ILE A 29 14.21 6.33 13.96
N SER A 30 15.43 6.19 14.47
CA SER A 30 16.63 5.92 13.67
C SER A 30 17.10 4.50 13.97
N GLY A 31 17.30 3.69 12.93
CA GLY A 31 17.79 2.31 13.04
C GLY A 31 19.03 2.08 12.19
N VAL A 32 19.84 1.11 12.60
CA VAL A 32 21.00 0.59 11.85
C VAL A 32 20.79 -0.89 11.55
N THR A 33 21.34 -1.35 10.43
CA THR A 33 21.46 -2.77 10.09
C THR A 33 22.91 -3.21 10.12
N GLU A 34 23.12 -4.49 10.44
CA GLU A 34 24.46 -5.08 10.50
C GLU A 34 25.17 -5.00 9.14
N PRO A 35 26.51 -4.88 9.10
CA PRO A 35 27.27 -4.93 7.86
C PRO A 35 27.00 -6.24 7.09
N GLY A 36 26.61 -6.11 5.82
CA GLY A 36 26.28 -7.26 4.96
C GLY A 36 24.80 -7.65 4.98
N GLU A 37 23.99 -7.09 5.87
CA GLU A 37 22.55 -7.27 5.91
C GLU A 37 21.80 -6.15 5.17
N LEU A 38 20.66 -6.50 4.58
CA LEU A 38 19.79 -5.52 3.92
C LEU A 38 18.94 -4.77 4.94
N SER A 39 18.64 -3.50 4.67
CA SER A 39 17.77 -2.68 5.52
C SER A 39 16.29 -3.04 5.43
N VAL A 40 15.89 -3.74 4.37
CA VAL A 40 14.52 -4.19 4.13
C VAL A 40 14.55 -5.62 3.62
N HIS A 41 13.68 -6.46 4.17
CA HIS A 41 13.55 -7.87 3.82
C HIS A 41 12.18 -8.12 3.19
N TYR A 42 12.02 -7.71 1.93
CA TYR A 42 10.85 -8.10 1.16
C TYR A 42 11.11 -9.44 0.46
N PRO A 43 10.12 -10.34 0.39
CA PRO A 43 10.26 -11.64 -0.28
C PRO A 43 10.14 -11.51 -1.81
N PHE A 44 10.60 -10.40 -2.38
CA PHE A 44 10.52 -10.09 -3.81
C PHE A 44 11.87 -9.57 -4.29
N SER A 45 12.20 -9.84 -5.55
CA SER A 45 13.44 -9.31 -6.12
C SER A 45 13.35 -7.79 -6.29
N THR A 46 14.50 -7.10 -6.34
CA THR A 46 14.55 -5.66 -6.61
C THR A 46 13.87 -5.32 -7.94
N LYS A 47 13.99 -6.17 -8.96
CA LYS A 47 13.37 -5.95 -10.27
C LYS A 47 11.85 -5.97 -10.18
N ASP A 48 11.30 -6.91 -9.41
CA ASP A 48 9.86 -7.04 -9.20
C ASP A 48 9.30 -5.82 -8.46
N LEU A 49 10.00 -5.37 -7.41
CA LEU A 49 9.62 -4.15 -6.67
C LEU A 49 9.66 -2.91 -7.56
N VAL A 50 10.63 -2.80 -8.47
CA VAL A 50 10.68 -1.71 -9.45
C VAL A 50 9.52 -1.79 -10.44
N ALA A 51 9.18 -2.98 -10.94
CA ALA A 51 8.03 -3.16 -11.83
C ALA A 51 6.71 -2.74 -11.15
N LEU A 52 6.54 -3.12 -9.88
CA LEU A 52 5.39 -2.71 -9.08
C LEU A 52 5.36 -1.19 -8.83
N ASP A 53 6.49 -0.57 -8.48
CA ASP A 53 6.58 0.89 -8.30
C ASP A 53 6.23 1.64 -9.59
N VAL A 54 6.73 1.18 -10.73
CA VAL A 54 6.41 1.76 -12.05
C VAL A 54 4.90 1.69 -12.30
N ALA A 55 4.28 0.53 -12.09
CA ALA A 55 2.82 0.37 -12.25
C ALA A 55 2.05 1.32 -11.32
N LEU A 56 2.40 1.37 -10.03
CA LEU A 56 1.75 2.25 -9.05
C LEU A 56 1.92 3.74 -9.39
N LYS A 57 3.15 4.15 -9.74
CA LYS A 57 3.49 5.53 -10.05
C LYS A 57 2.78 6.03 -11.30
N TYR A 58 2.86 5.29 -12.40
CA TYR A 58 2.23 5.71 -13.66
C TYR A 58 0.72 5.50 -13.63
N GLY A 59 0.23 4.41 -13.05
CA GLY A 59 -1.20 4.16 -12.85
C GLY A 59 -1.85 5.26 -12.03
N SER A 60 -1.22 5.67 -10.91
CA SER A 60 -1.74 6.76 -10.08
C SER A 60 -1.77 8.11 -10.82
N ARG A 61 -0.74 8.39 -11.62
CA ARG A 61 -0.66 9.62 -12.42
C ARG A 61 -1.71 9.67 -13.53
N TYR A 62 -1.90 8.54 -14.21
CA TYR A 62 -2.86 8.42 -15.31
C TYR A 62 -4.29 8.56 -14.79
N ALA A 63 -4.64 7.79 -13.76
CA ALA A 63 -5.99 7.77 -13.21
C ALA A 63 -6.30 9.01 -12.35
N LYS A 64 -5.30 9.79 -11.90
CA LYS A 64 -5.47 10.85 -10.88
C LYS A 64 -6.09 10.33 -9.58
N ALA A 65 -5.73 9.12 -9.19
CA ALA A 65 -6.10 8.49 -7.93
C ALA A 65 -4.87 7.79 -7.34
N ARG A 66 -4.77 7.67 -6.02
CA ARG A 66 -3.64 6.99 -5.39
C ARG A 66 -3.84 5.48 -5.41
N PHE A 67 -2.98 4.76 -6.13
CA PHE A 67 -2.98 3.30 -6.09
C PHE A 67 -2.13 2.84 -4.91
N ALA A 68 -2.64 1.88 -4.15
CA ALA A 68 -1.98 1.28 -3.00
C ALA A 68 -2.08 -0.24 -3.08
N VAL A 69 -1.08 -0.92 -2.51
CA VAL A 69 -1.04 -2.38 -2.40
C VAL A 69 -0.81 -2.75 -0.96
N PHE A 70 -1.59 -3.72 -0.48
CA PHE A 70 -1.36 -4.39 0.79
C PHE A 70 -1.18 -5.88 0.54
N ILE A 71 -0.15 -6.45 1.15
CA ILE A 71 0.12 -7.89 1.11
C ILE A 71 0.23 -8.36 2.56
N GLY A 72 -0.71 -9.17 3.00
CA GLY A 72 -0.76 -9.61 4.39
C GLY A 72 -2.07 -10.32 4.72
N ASP A 73 -2.22 -10.69 5.99
CA ASP A 73 -3.45 -11.29 6.47
C ASP A 73 -4.60 -10.28 6.48
N LEU A 74 -5.77 -10.71 6.03
CA LEU A 74 -7.00 -9.92 5.98
C LEU A 74 -8.04 -10.40 7.00
N GLY A 75 -7.71 -11.40 7.82
CA GLY A 75 -8.61 -11.90 8.86
C GLY A 75 -9.86 -12.57 8.30
N ALA A 76 -10.91 -12.67 9.10
CA ALA A 76 -12.13 -13.40 8.74
C ALA A 76 -13.06 -12.62 7.78
N ASP A 77 -13.16 -11.30 7.94
CA ASP A 77 -13.92 -10.41 7.05
C ASP A 77 -12.93 -9.58 6.22
N THR A 78 -12.53 -10.18 5.08
CA THR A 78 -11.51 -9.62 4.19
C THR A 78 -11.89 -8.23 3.67
N ALA A 79 -13.17 -8.04 3.34
CA ALA A 79 -13.69 -6.78 2.82
C ALA A 79 -13.70 -5.68 3.88
N ALA A 80 -14.04 -5.99 5.14
CA ALA A 80 -13.94 -5.04 6.24
C ALA A 80 -12.50 -4.61 6.51
N THR A 81 -11.59 -5.58 6.64
CA THR A 81 -10.17 -5.29 6.90
C THR A 81 -9.53 -4.52 5.74
N ALA A 82 -9.85 -4.85 4.48
CA ALA A 82 -9.37 -4.08 3.33
C ALA A 82 -9.82 -2.60 3.40
N ARG A 83 -11.08 -2.33 3.77
CA ARG A 83 -11.57 -0.95 3.95
C ARG A 83 -10.88 -0.22 5.10
N GLU A 84 -10.58 -0.91 6.20
CA GLU A 84 -9.80 -0.34 7.31
C GLU A 84 -8.36 -0.01 6.90
N ILE A 85 -7.74 -0.84 6.07
CA ILE A 85 -6.40 -0.58 5.53
C ILE A 85 -6.44 0.62 4.57
N LEU A 86 -7.47 0.72 3.72
CA LEU A 86 -7.65 1.88 2.84
C LEU A 86 -7.71 3.18 3.64
N ALA A 87 -8.38 3.19 4.80
CA ALA A 87 -8.47 4.36 5.66
C ALA A 87 -7.11 4.85 6.21
N LYS A 88 -6.07 4.00 6.22
CA LYS A 88 -4.70 4.35 6.63
C LYS A 88 -3.86 4.92 5.49
N VAL A 89 -4.35 4.85 4.24
CA VAL A 89 -3.68 5.45 3.08
C VAL A 89 -3.77 6.98 3.20
N PRO A 90 -2.72 7.77 2.85
CA PRO A 90 -2.70 9.21 3.08
C PRO A 90 -3.86 10.03 2.46
N THR A 91 -4.47 9.54 1.37
CA THR A 91 -5.59 10.19 0.67
C THR A 91 -6.70 9.16 0.40
N PRO A 92 -7.39 8.68 1.45
CA PRO A 92 -8.22 7.48 1.35
C PRO A 92 -9.42 7.67 0.41
N ASP A 93 -10.00 8.87 0.36
CA ASP A 93 -11.15 9.18 -0.49
C ASP A 93 -10.82 9.13 -1.99
N ASN A 94 -9.60 9.48 -2.38
CA ASN A 94 -9.11 9.41 -3.75
C ASN A 94 -8.02 8.32 -3.90
N ALA A 95 -8.28 7.13 -3.37
CA ALA A 95 -7.39 5.99 -3.47
C ALA A 95 -8.10 4.71 -3.92
N VAL A 96 -7.32 3.81 -4.53
CA VAL A 96 -7.70 2.44 -4.84
C VAL A 96 -6.66 1.52 -4.19
N LEU A 97 -7.11 0.62 -3.32
CA LEU A 97 -6.27 -0.35 -2.64
C LEU A 97 -6.52 -1.75 -3.20
N PHE A 98 -5.42 -2.41 -3.59
CA PHE A 98 -5.37 -3.84 -3.88
C PHE A 98 -4.85 -4.55 -2.63
N ALA A 99 -5.74 -5.22 -1.90
CA ALA A 99 -5.41 -5.97 -0.71
C ALA A 99 -5.36 -7.46 -1.06
N VAL A 100 -4.20 -8.09 -0.85
CA VAL A 100 -3.96 -9.49 -1.19
C VAL A 100 -3.53 -10.27 0.05
N SER A 101 -4.23 -11.37 0.31
CA SER A 101 -3.84 -12.37 1.32
C SER A 101 -3.42 -13.66 0.62
N PRO A 102 -2.11 -13.92 0.45
CA PRO A 102 -1.62 -15.13 -0.20
C PRO A 102 -2.08 -16.42 0.51
N ASN A 103 -2.10 -16.40 1.84
CA ASN A 103 -2.47 -17.57 2.66
C ASN A 103 -3.96 -17.91 2.53
N GLN A 104 -4.82 -16.90 2.43
CA GLN A 104 -6.27 -17.07 2.26
C GLN A 104 -6.68 -17.21 0.80
N LYS A 105 -5.74 -16.97 -0.15
CA LYS A 105 -6.01 -16.87 -1.59
C LYS A 105 -7.11 -15.85 -1.90
N ALA A 106 -7.13 -14.76 -1.15
CA ALA A 106 -8.14 -13.71 -1.25
C ALA A 106 -7.52 -12.44 -1.86
N ILE A 107 -8.27 -11.80 -2.75
CA ILE A 107 -7.96 -10.47 -3.27
C ILE A 107 -9.20 -9.60 -3.07
N GLU A 108 -9.00 -8.46 -2.42
CA GLU A 108 -10.00 -7.42 -2.25
C GLU A 108 -9.52 -6.16 -2.96
N VAL A 109 -10.39 -5.55 -3.75
CA VAL A 109 -10.15 -4.23 -4.35
C VAL A 109 -11.16 -3.27 -3.76
N VAL A 110 -10.67 -2.31 -2.97
CA VAL A 110 -11.49 -1.29 -2.32
C VAL A 110 -11.06 0.08 -2.80
N TYR A 111 -12.01 1.01 -2.88
CA TYR A 111 -11.76 2.36 -3.40
C TYR A 111 -12.48 3.41 -2.58
N GLY A 112 -11.91 4.60 -2.58
CA GLY A 112 -12.46 5.76 -1.88
C GLY A 112 -13.62 6.42 -2.62
N ALA A 113 -14.34 7.29 -1.90
CA ALA A 113 -15.56 7.93 -2.39
C ALA A 113 -15.34 8.77 -3.68
N ASP A 114 -14.19 9.44 -3.81
CA ASP A 114 -13.88 10.32 -4.96
C ASP A 114 -13.50 9.55 -6.23
N VAL A 115 -13.25 8.25 -6.11
CA VAL A 115 -13.01 7.37 -7.26
C VAL A 115 -14.33 6.89 -7.87
N LYS A 116 -15.43 6.92 -7.11
CA LYS A 116 -16.75 6.49 -7.55
C LYS A 116 -17.25 7.31 -8.75
N GLY A 117 -17.87 6.63 -9.71
CA GLY A 117 -18.40 7.24 -10.94
C GLY A 117 -17.33 7.63 -11.96
N ARG A 118 -16.07 7.20 -11.77
CA ARG A 118 -14.98 7.38 -12.75
C ARG A 118 -14.69 6.11 -13.56
N GLY A 119 -15.55 5.09 -13.45
CA GLY A 119 -15.37 3.80 -14.09
C GLY A 119 -14.72 2.74 -13.20
N ILE A 120 -14.47 3.05 -11.92
CA ILE A 120 -13.87 2.08 -10.99
C ILE A 120 -14.74 0.86 -10.74
N GLU A 121 -16.07 1.02 -10.81
CA GLU A 121 -17.06 -0.02 -10.59
C GLU A 121 -16.95 -1.15 -11.61
N THR A 122 -16.51 -0.83 -12.83
CA THR A 122 -16.25 -1.81 -13.89
C THR A 122 -14.77 -2.16 -13.98
N ALA A 123 -13.87 -1.21 -13.68
CA ALA A 123 -12.43 -1.42 -13.73
C ALA A 123 -11.92 -2.40 -12.67
N ALA A 124 -12.44 -2.35 -11.43
CA ALA A 124 -11.96 -3.21 -10.35
C ALA A 124 -12.16 -4.72 -10.64
N PRO A 125 -13.36 -5.19 -11.08
CA PRO A 125 -13.53 -6.58 -11.51
C PRO A 125 -12.62 -6.99 -12.68
N LEU A 126 -12.36 -6.08 -13.62
CA LEU A 126 -11.44 -6.34 -14.75
C LEU A 126 -9.99 -6.48 -14.28
N GLY A 127 -9.55 -5.62 -13.36
CA GLY A 127 -8.23 -5.70 -12.74
C GLY A 127 -8.02 -7.03 -12.00
N ILE A 128 -9.00 -7.47 -11.21
CA ILE A 128 -8.96 -8.78 -10.54
C ILE A 128 -8.86 -9.91 -11.57
N SER A 129 -9.65 -9.84 -12.64
CA SER A 129 -9.64 -10.85 -13.70
C SER A 129 -8.27 -10.92 -14.41
N ALA A 130 -7.63 -9.78 -14.64
CA ALA A 130 -6.29 -9.70 -15.23
C ALA A 130 -5.20 -10.29 -14.31
N ALA A 131 -5.35 -10.16 -12.99
CA ALA A 131 -4.41 -10.74 -12.02
C ALA A 131 -4.53 -12.27 -11.88
N LEU A 132 -5.70 -12.85 -12.18
CA LEU A 132 -6.02 -14.22 -11.81
C LEU A 132 -5.09 -15.26 -12.45
N GLY A 133 -4.65 -15.04 -13.69
CA GLY A 133 -3.71 -15.92 -14.38
C GLY A 133 -2.38 -16.00 -13.65
N SER A 134 -1.70 -14.85 -13.49
CA SER A 134 -0.41 -14.77 -12.82
C SER A 134 -0.47 -15.24 -11.36
N LEU A 135 -1.58 -14.99 -10.65
CA LEU A 135 -1.75 -15.47 -9.28
C LEU A 135 -1.83 -17.01 -9.21
N ARG A 136 -2.50 -17.65 -10.17
CA ARG A 136 -2.56 -19.12 -10.27
C ARG A 136 -1.19 -19.74 -10.53
N ASP A 137 -0.35 -19.02 -11.27
CA ASP A 137 1.02 -19.43 -11.58
C ASP A 137 2.01 -19.08 -10.44
N GLY A 138 1.52 -18.52 -9.33
CA GLY A 138 2.33 -18.15 -8.16
C GLY A 138 3.12 -16.85 -8.32
N ASN A 139 2.86 -16.07 -9.37
CA ASN A 139 3.53 -14.80 -9.63
C ASN A 139 2.68 -13.62 -9.15
N LEU A 140 2.84 -13.31 -7.86
CA LEU A 140 2.08 -12.24 -7.20
C LEU A 140 2.39 -10.85 -7.76
N ILE A 141 3.64 -10.57 -8.12
CA ILE A 141 4.02 -9.23 -8.59
C ILE A 141 3.44 -8.98 -9.98
N ASP A 142 3.54 -9.94 -10.91
CA ASP A 142 2.91 -9.79 -12.23
C ASP A 142 1.39 -9.69 -12.14
N ALA A 143 0.77 -10.39 -11.19
CA ALA A 143 -0.65 -10.27 -10.92
C ALA A 143 -1.01 -8.83 -10.50
N LEU A 144 -0.27 -8.26 -9.55
CA LEU A 144 -0.48 -6.89 -9.08
C LEU A 144 -0.24 -5.85 -10.18
N VAL A 145 0.87 -5.97 -10.91
CA VAL A 145 1.21 -5.07 -12.03
C VAL A 145 0.11 -5.09 -13.08
N SER A 146 -0.37 -6.28 -13.46
CA SER A 146 -1.46 -6.43 -14.44
C SER A 146 -2.76 -5.81 -13.95
N ALA A 147 -3.15 -6.06 -12.69
CA ALA A 147 -4.36 -5.47 -12.10
C ALA A 147 -4.30 -3.95 -12.06
N ILE A 148 -3.16 -3.37 -11.65
CA ILE A 148 -2.97 -1.92 -11.57
C ILE A 148 -3.04 -1.29 -12.96
N ASN A 149 -2.38 -1.88 -13.96
CA ASN A 149 -2.38 -1.36 -15.32
C ASN A 149 -3.79 -1.38 -15.94
N VAL A 150 -4.52 -2.49 -15.80
CA VAL A 150 -5.89 -2.61 -16.31
C VAL A 150 -6.84 -1.64 -15.60
N THR A 151 -6.74 -1.58 -14.27
CA THR A 151 -7.63 -0.73 -13.47
C THR A 151 -7.36 0.75 -13.74
N SER A 152 -6.10 1.17 -13.75
CA SER A 152 -5.74 2.57 -13.99
C SER A 152 -6.14 3.05 -15.39
N ALA A 153 -6.00 2.22 -16.41
CA ALA A 153 -6.42 2.55 -17.78
C ALA A 153 -7.94 2.80 -17.89
N ALA A 154 -8.75 2.16 -17.05
CA ALA A 154 -10.20 2.28 -17.07
C ALA A 154 -10.76 3.35 -16.11
N VAL A 155 -9.98 3.83 -15.14
CA VAL A 155 -10.37 4.91 -14.24
C VAL A 155 -10.11 6.26 -14.91
N SER A 156 -11.19 7.00 -15.17
CA SER A 156 -11.11 8.31 -15.79
C SER A 156 -10.41 9.32 -14.86
N PRO A 157 -9.44 10.11 -15.37
CA PRO A 157 -8.86 11.21 -14.63
C PRO A 157 -9.91 12.30 -14.40
N ARG A 158 -9.91 12.86 -13.20
CA ARG A 158 -10.63 14.10 -12.86
C ARG A 158 -9.66 15.09 -12.26
#